data_AF-A0A2M7RBN3-F1
#
_entry.id   AF-A0A2M7RBN3-F1
#
_cell.length_a   1.000
_cell.length_b   1.000
_cell.length_c   1.000
_cell.angle_alpha   90.00
_cell.angle_beta   90.00
_cell.angle_gamma   90.00
#
_symmetry.space_group_name_H-M   'P 1'
#
loop_
_entity.id
_entity.type
_entity.pdbx_description
1 polymer ?
#
loop_
_entity_poly.entity_id
_entity_poly.type
_entity_poly.pdbx_seq_one_letter_code
_entity_poly.pdbx_strand_id
1 'polypeptide(L)'
;MNTKKGFIFAVGRRKDAVARVRLYEISKDMPLIAEEKVKKGEIFVNDKRIENYFSGKIAPLIYLEPLRITNNLDKYAITVKVVGGGQRGQLIAVVHGISRALSAIDIKNRQILKKKGLLTRDPRVRQRRNVGMGGKSRRAKQSPKR
;
A
#
# COMPACT_ATOMS: atom_id res chain seq x y z
N MET A 1 -18.28 3.91 -11.11
CA MET A 1 -17.57 5.07 -10.52
C MET A 1 -18.25 5.39 -9.20
N ASN A 2 -17.56 5.29 -8.06
CA ASN A 2 -18.17 5.56 -6.73
C ASN A 2 -17.68 6.92 -6.22
N THR A 3 -18.16 7.98 -6.89
CA THR A 3 -17.85 9.40 -6.65
C THR A 3 -18.87 10.04 -5.70
N LYS A 4 -19.23 9.37 -4.59
CA LYS A 4 -20.17 9.94 -3.60
C LYS A 4 -19.49 10.75 -2.48
N LYS A 5 -18.16 10.87 -2.48
CA LYS A 5 -17.39 11.75 -1.60
C LYS A 5 -16.21 12.26 -2.42
N GLY A 6 -15.79 13.52 -2.26
CA GLY A 6 -14.75 14.22 -3.05
C GLY A 6 -13.33 13.65 -2.94
N PHE A 7 -13.19 12.33 -2.96
CA PHE A 7 -11.94 11.58 -2.95
C PHE A 7 -12.06 10.30 -3.75
N ILE A 8 -10.94 9.85 -4.31
CA ILE A 8 -10.85 8.59 -5.00
C ILE A 8 -10.43 7.52 -4.00
N PHE A 9 -11.22 6.45 -3.92
CA PHE A 9 -10.98 5.35 -3.01
C PHE A 9 -10.29 4.20 -3.74
N ALA A 10 -9.31 3.58 -3.08
CA ALA A 10 -8.68 2.36 -3.56
C ALA A 10 -8.30 1.46 -2.39
N VAL A 11 -8.14 0.17 -2.68
CA VAL A 11 -7.72 -0.82 -1.69
C VAL A 11 -6.49 -1.55 -2.18
N GLY A 12 -5.45 -1.58 -1.36
CA GLY A 12 -4.25 -2.38 -1.54
C GLY A 12 -4.20 -3.55 -0.55
N ARG A 13 -3.62 -4.68 -0.95
CA ARG A 13 -3.51 -5.88 -0.11
C ARG A 13 -2.17 -6.57 -0.34
N ARG A 14 -1.51 -7.01 0.73
CA ARG A 14 -0.30 -7.85 0.66
C ARG A 14 -0.21 -8.74 1.88
N LYS A 15 -0.03 -10.05 1.68
CA LYS A 15 -0.15 -11.05 2.76
C LYS A 15 -1.48 -10.81 3.50
N ASP A 16 -1.41 -10.56 4.81
CA ASP A 16 -2.57 -10.27 5.67
C ASP A 16 -2.84 -8.77 5.84
N ALA A 17 -2.00 -7.90 5.27
CA ALA A 17 -2.16 -6.46 5.36
C ALA A 17 -3.18 -5.95 4.33
N VAL A 18 -4.08 -5.09 4.79
CA VAL A 18 -5.09 -4.40 3.97
C VAL A 18 -4.93 -2.90 4.17
N ALA A 19 -4.72 -2.17 3.08
CA ALA A 19 -4.59 -0.72 3.05
C ALA A 19 -5.79 -0.11 2.32
N ARG A 20 -6.56 0.73 3.02
CA ARG A 20 -7.65 1.54 2.44
C ARG A 20 -7.09 2.93 2.18
N VAL A 21 -6.92 3.26 0.91
CA VAL A 21 -6.34 4.52 0.45
C VAL A 21 -7.48 5.44 0.02
N ARG A 22 -7.44 6.70 0.47
CA ARG A 22 -8.24 7.79 -0.06
C ARG A 22 -7.28 8.85 -0.57
N LEU A 23 -7.48 9.21 -1.83
CA LEU A 23 -6.69 10.21 -2.54
C LEU A 23 -7.58 11.42 -2.79
N TYR A 24 -7.14 12.58 -2.31
CA TYR A 24 -7.84 13.85 -2.43
C TYR A 24 -7.13 14.70 -3.47
N GLU A 25 -7.91 15.31 -4.36
CA GLU A 25 -7.43 16.38 -5.23
C GLU A 25 -7.39 17.68 -4.44
N ILE A 26 -6.46 18.56 -4.78
CA ILE A 26 -6.33 19.87 -4.15
C ILE A 26 -7.54 20.72 -4.55
N SER A 27 -8.58 20.65 -3.74
CA SER A 27 -9.76 21.51 -3.80
C SER A 27 -10.01 22.11 -2.41
N LYS A 28 -10.84 23.15 -2.33
CA LYS A 28 -11.10 23.90 -1.08
C LYS A 28 -11.56 23.00 0.10
N ASP A 29 -12.10 21.82 -0.20
CA ASP A 29 -12.60 20.85 0.78
C ASP A 29 -11.55 19.79 1.14
N MET A 30 -10.42 20.23 1.71
CA MET A 30 -9.43 19.31 2.31
C MET A 30 -9.98 18.70 3.60
N PRO A 31 -9.87 17.38 3.82
CA PRO A 31 -10.23 16.77 5.09
C PRO A 31 -9.28 17.22 6.20
N LEU A 32 -9.83 17.53 7.38
CA LEU A 32 -9.06 17.63 8.62
C LEU A 32 -8.71 16.22 9.12
N ILE A 33 -7.44 16.01 9.47
CA ILE A 33 -6.95 14.77 10.09
C ILE A 33 -6.19 15.18 11.33
N ALA A 34 -6.61 14.65 12.49
CA ALA A 34 -6.00 14.97 13.78
C ALA A 34 -5.77 16.48 13.99
N GLU A 35 -6.79 17.30 13.67
CA GLU A 35 -6.82 18.76 13.83
C GLU A 35 -5.92 19.58 12.89
N GLU A 36 -5.09 18.93 12.06
CA GLU A 36 -4.32 19.60 11.00
C GLU A 36 -5.01 19.47 9.62
N LYS A 37 -4.96 20.55 8.82
CA LYS A 37 -5.32 20.51 7.41
C LYS A 37 -4.22 19.80 6.64
N VAL A 38 -4.56 18.71 5.94
CA VAL A 38 -3.62 18.01 5.06
C VAL A 38 -3.12 18.96 3.99
N LYS A 39 -1.81 19.07 3.81
CA LYS A 39 -1.21 19.88 2.75
C LYS A 39 -0.97 19.03 1.49
N LYS A 40 -0.71 19.71 0.36
CA LYS A 40 -0.34 19.02 -0.88
C LYS A 40 0.90 18.14 -0.68
N GLY A 41 0.91 16.94 -1.25
CA GLY A 41 2.04 16.02 -1.17
C GLY A 41 2.19 15.28 0.16
N GLU A 42 1.37 15.57 1.17
CA GLU A 42 1.42 14.88 2.45
C GLU A 42 0.73 13.51 2.38
N ILE A 43 1.35 12.53 3.03
CA ILE A 43 0.84 11.18 3.15
C ILE A 43 0.68 10.82 4.63
N PHE A 44 -0.54 10.51 5.03
CA PHE A 44 -0.88 10.06 6.38
C PHE A 44 -1.25 8.58 6.40
N VAL A 45 -0.73 7.86 7.38
CA VAL A 45 -1.01 6.44 7.63
C VAL A 45 -1.47 6.28 9.08
N ASN A 46 -2.71 5.81 9.27
CA ASN A 46 -3.33 5.65 10.59
C ASN A 46 -3.16 6.90 11.47
N ASP A 47 -3.51 8.06 10.91
CA ASP A 47 -3.49 9.37 11.57
C ASP A 47 -2.09 9.84 12.02
N LYS A 48 -1.02 9.21 11.51
CA LYS A 48 0.39 9.62 11.69
C LYS A 48 1.01 9.95 10.33
N ARG A 49 2.03 10.82 10.30
CA ARG A 49 2.84 11.05 9.10
C ARG A 49 3.52 9.76 8.66
N ILE A 50 3.60 9.53 7.34
CA ILE A 50 4.14 8.29 6.77
C ILE A 50 5.59 8.00 7.22
N GLU A 51 6.40 9.05 7.38
CA GLU A 51 7.80 8.98 7.82
C GLU A 51 7.92 8.43 9.24
N ASN A 52 7.01 8.84 10.14
CA ASN A 52 6.98 8.37 11.52
C ASN A 52 6.41 6.94 11.63
N TYR A 53 5.56 6.54 10.67
CA TYR A 53 4.96 5.20 10.67
C TYR A 53 5.92 4.13 10.13
N PHE A 54 6.68 4.44 9.09
CA PHE A 54 7.66 3.53 8.49
C PHE A 54 9.10 4.02 8.75
N SER A 55 9.72 3.51 9.81
CA SER A 55 11.06 3.92 10.26
C SER A 55 12.25 3.45 9.39
N GLY A 56 12.02 2.77 8.27
CA GLY A 56 13.09 2.20 7.45
C GLY A 56 13.64 3.15 6.39
N LYS A 57 14.97 3.25 6.24
CA LYS A 57 15.64 4.07 5.20
C LYS A 57 15.17 3.78 3.77
N ILE A 58 14.76 2.54 3.49
CA ILE A 58 14.28 2.09 2.17
C ILE A 58 12.79 2.42 1.97
N ALA A 59 12.03 2.63 3.04
CA ALA A 59 10.58 2.84 2.95
C ALA A 59 10.20 4.08 2.11
N PRO A 60 10.86 5.25 2.25
CA PRO A 60 10.63 6.42 1.40
C PRO A 60 10.76 6.14 -0.09
N LEU A 61 11.76 5.36 -0.48
CA LEU A 61 11.96 5.00 -1.88
C LEU A 61 10.76 4.21 -2.42
N ILE A 62 10.25 3.28 -1.62
CA ILE A 62 9.18 2.35 -2.00
C ILE A 62 7.82 3.05 -2.07
N TYR A 63 7.42 3.83 -1.04
CA TYR A 63 6.09 4.45 -1.06
C TYR A 63 5.99 5.64 -2.02
N LEU A 64 7.10 6.32 -2.32
CA LEU A 64 7.13 7.42 -3.30
C LEU A 64 7.23 6.93 -4.75
N GLU A 65 7.67 5.70 -4.99
CA GLU A 65 7.82 5.11 -6.34
C GLU A 65 6.62 5.34 -7.27
N PRO A 66 5.35 5.01 -6.89
CA PRO A 66 4.20 5.23 -7.78
C PRO A 66 3.95 6.71 -8.13
N LEU A 67 4.28 7.63 -7.22
CA LEU A 67 4.12 9.07 -7.41
C LEU A 67 5.23 9.66 -8.27
N ARG A 68 6.47 9.18 -8.11
CA ARG A 68 7.62 9.56 -8.93
C ARG A 68 7.43 9.14 -10.39
N ILE A 69 7.03 7.89 -10.62
CA ILE A 69 6.84 7.35 -11.97
C ILE A 69 5.73 8.08 -12.74
N THR A 70 4.72 8.57 -12.03
CA THR A 70 3.58 9.29 -12.63
C THR A 70 3.72 10.82 -12.58
N ASN A 71 4.86 11.35 -12.12
CA ASN A 71 5.12 12.79 -11.97
C ASN A 71 4.01 13.54 -11.19
N ASN A 72 3.53 12.93 -10.10
CA ASN A 72 2.39 13.43 -9.31
C ASN A 72 2.71 13.64 -7.82
N LEU A 73 3.99 13.85 -7.48
CA LEU A 73 4.47 13.88 -6.10
C LEU A 73 3.78 14.96 -5.24
N ASP A 74 3.60 16.17 -5.80
CA ASP A 74 3.05 17.32 -5.07
C ASP A 74 1.59 17.64 -5.40
N LYS A 75 0.91 16.76 -6.15
CA LYS A 75 -0.44 17.05 -6.69
C LYS A 75 -1.57 16.56 -5.81
N TYR A 76 -1.33 15.58 -4.95
CA TYR A 76 -2.39 14.89 -4.22
C TYR A 76 -2.09 14.84 -2.73
N ALA A 77 -3.16 14.85 -1.94
CA ALA A 77 -3.13 14.54 -0.52
C ALA A 77 -3.61 13.10 -0.32
N ILE A 78 -2.85 12.29 0.43
CA ILE A 78 -3.13 10.85 0.55
C ILE A 78 -3.34 10.48 2.02
N THR A 79 -4.44 9.79 2.28
CA THR A 79 -4.76 9.27 3.60
C THR A 79 -4.97 7.78 3.51
N VAL A 80 -4.33 7.03 4.41
CA VAL A 80 -4.35 5.58 4.37
C VAL A 80 -4.71 5.04 5.74
N LYS A 81 -5.72 4.17 5.78
CA LYS A 81 -5.97 3.32 6.95
C LYS A 81 -5.49 1.92 6.66
N VAL A 82 -4.54 1.43 7.44
CA VAL A 82 -3.91 0.11 7.27
C VAL A 82 -4.17 -0.76 8.48
N VAL A 83 -4.59 -2.00 8.23
CA VAL A 83 -4.87 -3.00 9.25
C VAL A 83 -4.25 -4.35 8.85
N GLY A 84 -3.74 -5.09 9.83
CA GLY A 84 -3.21 -6.45 9.64
C GLY A 84 -1.77 -6.51 9.10
N GLY A 85 -1.20 -7.71 9.15
CA GLY A 85 0.18 -7.98 8.71
C GLY A 85 1.25 -7.30 9.58
N GLY A 86 2.42 -7.08 9.00
CA GLY A 86 3.53 -6.34 9.62
C GLY A 86 4.04 -5.22 8.72
N GLN A 87 4.94 -4.37 9.22
CA GLN A 87 5.36 -3.12 8.57
C GLN A 87 5.70 -3.25 7.08
N ARG A 88 6.53 -4.24 6.69
CA ARG A 88 6.90 -4.44 5.28
C ARG A 88 5.71 -4.86 4.39
N GLY A 89 4.80 -5.67 4.92
CA GLY A 89 3.58 -6.07 4.21
C GLY A 89 2.62 -4.90 4.04
N GLN A 90 2.49 -4.09 5.10
CA GLN A 90 1.69 -2.87 5.11
C GLN A 90 2.22 -1.83 4.13
N LEU A 91 3.53 -1.61 4.07
CA LEU A 91 4.17 -0.71 3.10
C LEU A 91 3.82 -1.08 1.66
N ILE A 92 3.99 -2.35 1.29
CA ILE A 92 3.66 -2.82 -0.07
C ILE A 92 2.15 -2.75 -0.35
N ALA A 93 1.32 -3.01 0.66
CA ALA A 93 -0.12 -2.84 0.53
C ALA A 93 -0.50 -1.37 0.27
N VAL A 94 0.14 -0.41 0.94
CA VAL A 94 -0.05 1.03 0.72
C VAL A 94 0.32 1.40 -0.72
N VAL A 95 1.51 0.98 -1.19
CA VAL A 95 1.97 1.20 -2.58
C VAL A 95 0.93 0.72 -3.58
N HIS A 96 0.49 -0.53 -3.42
CA HIS A 96 -0.50 -1.13 -4.32
C HIS A 96 -1.84 -0.36 -4.30
N GLY A 97 -2.25 0.13 -3.12
CA GLY A 97 -3.45 0.97 -2.99
C GLY A 97 -3.30 2.32 -3.71
N ILE A 98 -2.16 3.00 -3.55
CA ILE A 98 -1.86 4.27 -4.22
C ILE A 98 -1.83 4.09 -5.73
N SER A 99 -1.17 3.04 -6.24
CA SER A 99 -1.15 2.76 -7.68
C SER A 99 -2.54 2.51 -8.26
N ARG A 100 -3.41 1.82 -7.51
CA ARG A 100 -4.81 1.62 -7.93
C ARG A 100 -5.60 2.91 -7.94
N ALA A 101 -5.39 3.81 -6.97
CA ALA A 101 -6.01 5.13 -6.95
C ALA A 101 -5.57 5.98 -8.15
N LEU A 102 -4.26 6.05 -8.42
CA LEU A 102 -3.70 6.80 -9.55
C LEU A 102 -4.16 6.28 -10.91
N SER A 103 -4.32 4.96 -11.04
CA SER A 103 -4.88 4.33 -12.25
C SER A 103 -6.37 4.62 -12.43
N ALA A 104 -7.09 4.99 -11.37
CA ALA A 104 -8.50 5.34 -11.44
C ALA A 104 -8.71 6.82 -11.78
N ILE A 105 -7.74 7.68 -11.46
CA ILE A 105 -7.73 9.11 -11.84
C ILE A 105 -7.53 9.26 -13.34
N ASP A 106 -6.44 8.70 -13.87
CA ASP A 106 -6.07 8.83 -15.26
C ASP A 106 -5.72 7.44 -15.84
N ILE A 107 -6.34 7.14 -16.97
CA ILE A 107 -6.12 5.92 -17.74
C ILE A 107 -4.67 5.86 -18.27
N LYS A 108 -4.02 6.99 -18.54
CA LYS A 108 -2.62 7.04 -18.98
C LYS A 108 -1.67 6.45 -17.93
N ASN A 109 -1.92 6.74 -16.65
CA ASN A 109 -1.12 6.22 -15.55
C ASN A 109 -1.15 4.69 -15.48
N ARG A 110 -2.24 4.06 -15.93
CA ARG A 110 -2.41 2.61 -15.88
C ARG A 110 -1.30 1.88 -16.65
N GLN A 111 -0.96 2.34 -17.85
CA GLN A 111 0.05 1.68 -18.68
C GLN A 111 1.43 1.77 -18.02
N ILE A 112 1.79 2.95 -17.50
CA ILE A 112 3.08 3.20 -16.85
C ILE A 112 3.21 2.33 -15.58
N LEU A 113 2.19 2.36 -14.72
CA LEU A 113 2.16 1.58 -13.48
C LEU A 113 2.12 0.07 -13.72
N LYS A 114 1.46 -0.39 -14.81
CA LYS A 114 1.46 -1.80 -15.21
C LYS A 114 2.84 -2.26 -15.65
N LYS A 115 3.55 -1.46 -16.48
CA LYS A 115 4.92 -1.77 -16.93
C LYS A 115 5.89 -1.93 -15.76
N LYS A 116 5.71 -1.15 -14.68
CA LYS A 116 6.51 -1.25 -13.46
C LYS A 116 6.02 -2.30 -12.45
N GLY A 117 4.94 -3.04 -12.76
CA GLY A 117 4.45 -4.13 -11.92
C GLY A 117 3.70 -3.71 -10.65
N LEU A 118 3.42 -2.42 -10.45
CA LEU A 118 2.81 -1.88 -9.22
C LEU A 118 1.30 -2.19 -9.10
N LEU A 119 0.65 -2.45 -10.23
CA LEU A 119 -0.77 -2.84 -10.29
C LEU A 119 -0.99 -4.34 -10.03
N THR A 120 0.05 -5.16 -10.03
CA THR A 120 -0.07 -6.60 -9.79
C THR A 120 0.01 -6.86 -8.29
N ARG A 121 -1.05 -7.44 -7.71
CA ARG A 121 -0.99 -7.90 -6.33
C ARG A 121 -0.05 -9.10 -6.24
N ASP A 122 0.91 -9.07 -5.32
CA ASP A 122 1.70 -10.27 -4.96
C ASP A 122 0.85 -11.21 -4.07
N PRO A 123 0.43 -12.38 -4.60
CA PRO A 123 -0.48 -13.30 -3.91
C PRO A 123 0.23 -14.22 -2.92
N ARG A 124 1.57 -14.19 -2.81
CA ARG A 124 2.31 -15.16 -1.98
C ARG A 124 1.99 -14.99 -0.49
N VAL A 125 1.45 -16.02 0.14
CA VAL A 125 1.16 -16.06 1.59
C VAL A 125 1.97 -17.19 2.22
N ARG A 126 2.19 -17.12 3.55
CA ARG A 126 2.86 -18.21 4.28
C ARG A 126 2.03 -19.49 4.15
N GLN A 127 2.66 -20.54 3.62
CA GLN A 127 2.02 -21.86 3.55
C GLN A 127 1.78 -22.40 4.97
N ARG A 128 0.62 -23.02 5.18
CA ARG A 128 0.28 -23.73 6.42
C ARG A 128 1.29 -24.85 6.70
N ARG A 129 1.52 -25.17 7.98
CA ARG A 129 2.25 -26.38 8.38
C ARG A 129 1.37 -27.62 8.14
N ASN A 130 1.83 -28.53 7.29
CA ASN A 130 1.16 -29.81 7.04
C ASN A 130 1.52 -30.82 8.13
N VAL A 131 0.64 -31.81 8.33
CA VAL A 131 0.90 -32.96 9.22
C VAL A 131 2.13 -33.75 8.74
N GLY A 132 2.84 -34.39 9.66
CA GLY A 132 4.08 -35.12 9.36
C GLY A 132 5.33 -34.25 9.18
N MET A 133 5.20 -32.93 9.01
CA MET A 133 6.35 -32.03 8.81
C MET A 133 7.08 -31.66 10.12
N GLY A 134 8.41 -31.50 10.02
CA GLY A 134 9.35 -31.14 11.08
C GLY A 134 9.31 -29.66 11.50
N GLY A 135 8.13 -29.09 11.70
CA GLY A 135 7.96 -27.74 12.28
C GLY A 135 7.67 -26.63 11.27
N LYS A 136 7.99 -26.78 9.99
CA LYS A 136 7.71 -25.81 8.91
C LYS A 136 7.02 -26.51 7.73
N SER A 137 6.35 -25.76 6.85
CA SER A 137 5.50 -26.32 5.79
C SER A 137 6.18 -27.32 4.84
N ARG A 138 7.50 -27.18 4.62
CA ARG A 138 8.29 -28.04 3.72
C ARG A 138 9.47 -28.73 4.41
N ARG A 139 9.57 -28.65 5.74
CA ARG A 139 10.68 -29.28 6.47
C ARG A 139 10.33 -30.74 6.73
N ALA A 140 11.06 -31.66 6.11
CA ALA A 140 10.96 -33.07 6.44
C ALA A 140 11.58 -33.35 7.82
N LYS A 141 11.03 -34.33 8.55
CA LYS A 141 11.72 -34.91 9.71
C LYS A 141 12.85 -35.81 9.18
N GLN A 142 14.00 -35.79 9.82
CA GLN A 142 15.07 -36.72 9.50
C GLN A 142 14.64 -38.13 9.94
N SER A 143 14.57 -39.07 9.00
CA SER A 143 14.37 -40.49 9.29
C SER A 143 15.71 -41.20 9.20
N PRO A 144 16.12 -41.99 10.20
CA PRO A 144 17.25 -42.89 10.02
C PRO A 144 16.90 -43.90 8.93
N LYS A 145 17.79 -44.07 7.94
CA LYS A 145 17.71 -45.19 6.99
C LYS A 145 18.34 -46.40 7.67
N ARG A 146 17.64 -47.54 7.65
CA ARG A 146 18.18 -48.84 8.05
C ARG A 146 18.59 -49.61 6.81
#